data_AF-A0A369YIS6-F1
#
_entry.id   AF-A0A369YIS6-F1
#
_cell.length_a   1.000
_cell.length_b   1.000
_cell.length_c   1.000
_cell.angle_alpha   90.00
_cell.angle_beta   90.00
_cell.angle_gamma   90.00
#
_symmetry.space_group_name_H-M   'P 1'
#
loop_
_entity.id
_entity.type
_entity.pdbx_description
1 polymer ?
#
loop_
_entity_poly.entity_id
_entity_poly.type
_entity_poly.pdbx_seq_one_letter_code
_entity_poly.pdbx_strand_id
1 'polypeptide(L)'
;MKQLRFYTQQVVWQEVPNETSLAFLISGCPLGCKGCHSAESWKLGSGQILSEIYLAEQLKKYRHLISCVLFMGGEWHLEQLLARLKQVREAGLKTCLYTGLEMHELDLRIISELTYLKTGRWIAELGGLNSPNTNQRFIDLRTQENLNHLFIRAD
;
A
#
# COMPACT_ATOMS: atom_id res chain seq x y z
N MET A 1 17.79 -15.57 -1.82
CA MET A 1 17.09 -14.79 -0.77
C MET A 1 15.86 -14.15 -1.39
N LYS A 2 14.71 -14.20 -0.70
CA LYS A 2 13.47 -13.55 -1.15
C LYS A 2 13.63 -12.03 -1.10
N GLN A 3 13.24 -11.32 -2.17
CA GLN A 3 13.44 -9.87 -2.32
C GLN A 3 12.10 -9.17 -2.56
N LEU A 4 11.89 -8.00 -1.93
CA LEU A 4 10.76 -7.13 -2.22
C LEU A 4 11.07 -6.31 -3.47
N ARG A 5 10.13 -6.26 -4.40
CA ARG A 5 10.30 -5.66 -5.72
C ARG A 5 9.10 -4.79 -6.07
N PHE A 6 9.31 -3.74 -6.85
CA PHE A 6 8.27 -2.81 -7.27
C PHE A 6 8.31 -2.57 -8.78
N TYR A 7 7.14 -2.34 -9.39
CA TYR A 7 7.00 -2.04 -10.81
C TYR A 7 7.00 -0.53 -11.08
N THR A 8 6.29 0.24 -10.25
CA THR A 8 6.24 1.70 -10.34
C THR A 8 6.54 2.34 -8.99
N GLN A 9 7.12 3.54 -9.07
CA GLN A 9 7.30 4.47 -7.96
C GLN A 9 6.77 5.83 -8.39
N GLN A 10 5.81 6.40 -7.65
CA GLN A 10 5.18 7.67 -8.00
C GLN A 10 4.84 8.48 -6.75
N VAL A 11 4.81 9.81 -6.86
CA VAL A 11 4.21 10.66 -5.82
C VAL A 11 2.74 10.82 -6.14
N VAL A 12 1.88 10.55 -5.16
CA VAL A 12 0.43 10.52 -5.31
C VAL A 12 -0.28 11.24 -4.16
N TRP A 13 -1.55 11.60 -4.36
CA TRP A 13 -2.33 12.41 -3.41
C TRP A 13 -3.72 11.87 -3.09
N GLN A 14 -4.34 11.12 -4.01
CA GLN A 14 -5.73 10.68 -3.84
C GLN A 14 -5.83 9.32 -3.13
N GLU A 15 -4.77 8.52 -3.19
CA GLU A 15 -4.69 7.17 -2.65
C GLU A 15 -4.57 7.19 -1.12
N VAL A 16 -3.97 8.22 -0.54
CA VAL A 16 -3.96 8.42 0.92
C VAL A 16 -4.45 9.84 1.18
N PRO A 17 -5.76 10.03 1.38
CA PRO A 17 -6.34 11.36 1.54
C PRO A 17 -5.61 12.17 2.62
N ASN A 18 -5.35 13.45 2.32
CA ASN A 18 -4.60 14.39 3.16
C ASN A 18 -3.11 14.10 3.32
N GLU A 19 -2.52 13.18 2.53
CA GLU A 19 -1.09 12.91 2.52
C GLU A 19 -0.49 13.12 1.14
N THR A 20 0.73 13.66 1.09
CA THR A 20 1.57 13.53 -0.12
C THR A 20 2.37 12.24 0.02
N SER A 21 2.04 11.24 -0.81
CA SER A 21 2.49 9.87 -0.61
C SER A 21 3.48 9.42 -1.68
N LEU A 22 4.61 8.85 -1.27
CA LEU A 22 5.46 8.08 -2.16
C LEU A 22 4.89 6.67 -2.28
N ALA A 23 4.28 6.35 -3.42
CA ALA A 23 3.64 5.07 -3.69
C ALA A 23 4.59 4.12 -4.41
N PHE A 24 4.61 2.87 -3.97
CA PHE A 24 5.26 1.74 -4.62
C PHE A 24 4.24 0.69 -5.00
N LEU A 25 4.13 0.36 -6.29
CA LEU A 25 3.37 -0.81 -6.74
C LEU A 25 4.27 -2.04 -6.64
N ILE A 26 4.04 -2.87 -5.62
CA ILE A 26 4.83 -4.07 -5.34
C ILE A 26 4.43 -5.19 -6.31
N SER A 27 5.44 -5.93 -6.79
CA SER A 27 5.25 -7.07 -7.70
C SER A 27 5.16 -8.40 -6.95
N GLY A 28 4.50 -9.37 -7.59
CA GLY A 28 4.34 -10.74 -7.10
C GLY A 28 2.99 -11.05 -6.44
N CYS A 29 1.90 -10.41 -6.84
CA CYS A 29 0.56 -10.66 -6.28
C CYS A 29 0.00 -12.04 -6.69
N PRO A 30 -0.19 -13.00 -5.77
CA PRO A 30 -0.75 -14.32 -6.06
C PRO A 30 -2.28 -14.34 -6.15
N LEU A 31 -2.98 -13.28 -5.72
CA LEU A 31 -4.44 -13.28 -5.63
C LEU A 31 -5.15 -13.33 -6.99
N GLY A 32 -4.51 -12.85 -8.06
CA GLY A 32 -5.02 -13.03 -9.43
C GLY A 32 -6.44 -12.52 -9.68
N CYS A 33 -6.86 -11.43 -8.99
CA CYS A 33 -8.23 -10.94 -9.05
C CYS A 33 -8.64 -10.59 -10.49
N LYS A 34 -9.72 -11.19 -11.01
CA LYS A 34 -10.19 -10.94 -12.38
C LYS A 34 -10.49 -9.46 -12.59
N GLY A 35 -9.93 -8.87 -13.65
CA GLY A 35 -10.12 -7.46 -13.98
C GLY A 35 -9.34 -6.48 -13.10
N CYS A 36 -8.32 -6.92 -12.36
CA CYS A 36 -7.49 -6.05 -11.55
C CYS A 36 -6.76 -4.99 -12.40
N HIS A 37 -6.77 -3.74 -11.94
CA HIS A 37 -6.10 -2.61 -12.57
C HIS A 37 -4.57 -2.70 -12.61
N SER A 38 -3.97 -3.60 -11.83
CA SER A 38 -2.52 -3.78 -11.74
C SER A 38 -2.12 -5.22 -12.08
N ALA A 39 -2.76 -5.81 -13.08
CA ALA A 39 -2.46 -7.18 -13.51
C ALA A 39 -0.98 -7.36 -13.90
N GLU A 40 -0.30 -6.30 -14.37
CA GLU A 40 1.12 -6.31 -14.67
C GLU A 40 2.01 -6.59 -13.44
N SER A 41 1.51 -6.34 -12.22
CA SER A 41 2.27 -6.59 -11.00
C SER A 41 2.19 -8.03 -10.51
N TRP A 42 1.42 -8.92 -11.15
CA TRP A 42 1.24 -10.30 -10.68
C TRP A 42 2.50 -11.16 -10.78
N LYS A 43 3.33 -10.92 -11.81
CA LYS A 43 4.50 -11.75 -12.07
C LYS A 43 5.55 -11.56 -10.97
N LEU A 44 5.79 -12.62 -10.19
CA LEU A 44 6.85 -12.66 -9.21
C LEU A 44 8.22 -12.40 -9.86
N GLY A 45 9.06 -11.61 -9.18
CA GLY A 45 10.42 -11.30 -9.64
C GLY A 45 10.53 -10.19 -10.68
N SER A 46 9.42 -9.60 -11.13
CA SER A 46 9.41 -8.47 -12.07
C SER A 46 9.67 -7.12 -11.38
N GLY A 47 10.09 -6.10 -12.15
CA GLY A 47 10.30 -4.71 -11.68
C GLY A 47 11.73 -4.40 -11.23
N GLN A 48 11.88 -3.50 -10.25
CA GLN A 48 13.13 -3.17 -9.57
C GLN A 48 13.13 -3.65 -8.11
N ILE A 49 14.30 -3.93 -7.53
CA ILE A 49 14.45 -4.32 -6.12
C ILE A 49 14.24 -3.09 -5.22
N LEU A 50 13.37 -3.24 -4.21
CA LEU A 50 13.20 -2.25 -3.14
C LEU A 50 14.16 -2.55 -1.98
N SER A 51 15.45 -2.27 -2.19
CA SER A 51 16.48 -2.47 -1.16
C SER A 51 16.38 -1.41 -0.05
N GLU A 52 17.04 -1.67 1.08
CA GLU A 52 17.14 -0.71 2.19
C GLU A 52 17.82 0.57 1.74
N ILE A 53 18.90 0.41 0.98
CA ILE A 53 19.69 1.52 0.44
C ILE A 53 18.83 2.35 -0.52
N TYR A 54 18.14 1.69 -1.46
CA TYR A 54 17.29 2.40 -2.42
C TYR A 54 16.18 3.16 -1.70
N LEU A 55 15.48 2.51 -0.76
CA LEU A 55 14.43 3.19 0.01
C LEU A 55 15.02 4.38 0.79
N ALA A 56 16.16 4.23 1.45
CA ALA A 56 16.82 5.32 2.18
C ALA A 56 17.14 6.51 1.27
N GLU A 57 17.63 6.25 0.05
CA GLU A 57 17.89 7.28 -0.94
C GLU A 57 16.62 8.02 -1.37
N GLN A 58 15.51 7.30 -1.58
CA GLN A 58 14.23 7.93 -1.90
C GLN A 58 13.68 8.76 -0.74
N LEU A 59 13.74 8.22 0.48
CA LEU A 59 13.30 8.94 1.69
C LEU A 59 14.12 10.23 1.89
N LYS A 60 15.43 10.18 1.63
CA LYS A 60 16.29 11.37 1.65
C LYS A 60 15.94 12.35 0.53
N LYS A 61 15.73 11.86 -0.69
CA LYS A 61 15.40 12.67 -1.87
C LYS A 61 14.09 13.44 -1.69
N TYR A 62 13.07 12.80 -1.12
CA TYR A 62 11.74 13.39 -0.91
C TYR A 62 11.54 13.97 0.50
N ARG A 63 12.61 14.12 1.28
CA ARG A 63 12.54 14.65 2.64
C ARG A 63 11.82 16.00 2.63
N HIS A 64 10.86 16.18 3.54
CA HIS A 64 9.98 17.36 3.65
C HIS A 64 8.99 17.58 2.48
N LEU A 65 9.01 16.73 1.44
CA LEU A 65 8.06 16.78 0.33
C LEU A 65 6.92 15.76 0.46
N ILE A 66 7.20 14.64 1.13
CA ILE A 66 6.23 13.58 1.39
C ILE A 66 5.92 13.49 2.89
N SER A 67 4.71 13.04 3.20
CA SER A 67 4.25 12.76 4.57
C SER A 67 3.95 11.28 4.80
N CYS A 68 3.83 10.50 3.72
CA CYS A 68 3.48 9.08 3.77
C CYS A 68 4.24 8.26 2.72
N VAL A 69 4.47 6.98 3.00
CA VAL A 69 4.86 5.97 2.00
C VAL A 69 3.77 4.92 1.91
N LEU A 70 3.31 4.67 0.68
CA LEU A 70 2.25 3.73 0.36
C LEU A 70 2.83 2.52 -0.39
N PHE A 71 2.51 1.31 0.08
CA PHE A 71 2.83 0.06 -0.58
C PHE A 71 1.54 -0.56 -1.16
N MET A 72 1.46 -0.74 -2.48
CA MET A 72 0.27 -1.24 -3.19
C MET A 72 0.50 -2.60 -3.82
N GLY A 73 -0.44 -3.55 -3.64
CA GLY A 73 -0.43 -4.87 -4.29
C GLY A 73 0.65 -5.84 -3.79
N GLY A 74 0.67 -7.10 -4.19
CA GLY A 74 0.06 -8.13 -3.32
C GLY A 74 1.10 -9.08 -2.71
N GLU A 75 0.87 -9.42 -1.44
CA GLU A 75 1.42 -10.55 -0.66
C GLU A 75 2.95 -10.69 -0.73
N TRP A 76 3.56 -9.56 -0.42
CA TRP A 76 4.88 -9.39 0.14
C TRP A 76 5.38 -10.58 0.94
N HIS A 77 6.68 -10.79 0.83
CA HIS A 77 7.39 -11.50 1.86
C HIS A 77 7.39 -10.66 3.13
N LEU A 78 6.69 -11.20 4.14
CA LEU A 78 6.41 -10.57 5.42
C LEU A 78 7.60 -9.81 6.01
N GLU A 79 8.74 -10.48 6.14
CA GLU A 79 9.93 -9.90 6.76
C GLU A 79 10.50 -8.71 5.97
N GLN A 80 10.44 -8.76 4.64
CA GLN A 80 10.96 -7.70 3.78
C GLN A 80 10.04 -6.48 3.81
N LEU A 81 8.72 -6.65 3.78
CA LEU A 81 7.79 -5.53 3.96
C LEU A 81 7.93 -4.93 5.36
N LEU A 82 7.97 -5.76 6.40
CA LEU A 82 8.12 -5.31 7.79
C LEU A 82 9.37 -4.43 7.96
N ALA A 83 10.49 -4.86 7.39
CA ALA A 83 11.73 -4.07 7.41
C ALA A 83 11.58 -2.71 6.69
N ARG A 84 10.89 -2.66 5.54
CA ARG A 84 10.63 -1.38 4.84
C ARG A 84 9.69 -0.48 5.65
N LEU A 85 8.64 -1.02 6.25
CA LEU A 85 7.69 -0.24 7.07
C LEU A 85 8.40 0.40 8.27
N LYS A 86 9.23 -0.37 8.98
CA LYS A 86 10.05 0.16 10.09
C LYS A 86 10.97 1.28 9.64
N GLN A 87 11.68 1.07 8.53
CA GLN A 87 12.56 2.09 7.94
C GLN A 87 11.81 3.40 7.61
N VAL A 88 10.60 3.31 7.07
CA VAL A 88 9.76 4.50 6.79
C VAL A 88 9.37 5.22 8.09
N ARG A 89 8.99 4.48 9.12
CA ARG A 89 8.61 5.06 10.42
C ARG A 89 9.78 5.71 11.13
N GLU A 90 10.96 5.11 11.07
CA GLU A 90 12.20 5.68 11.61
C GLU A 90 12.55 7.02 10.93
N ALA A 91 12.14 7.20 9.67
CA ALA A 91 12.24 8.48 8.97
C ALA A 91 11.15 9.51 9.34
N GLY A 92 10.25 9.17 10.27
CA GLY A 92 9.19 10.05 10.76
C GLY A 92 7.98 10.17 9.83
N LEU A 93 7.81 9.24 8.88
CA LEU A 93 6.73 9.25 7.89
C LEU A 93 5.62 8.26 8.26
N LYS A 94 4.41 8.56 7.80
CA LYS A 94 3.28 7.63 7.90
C LYS A 94 3.44 6.49 6.92
N THR A 95 2.88 5.34 7.25
CA THR A 95 2.93 4.12 6.45
C THR A 95 1.52 3.70 6.05
N CYS A 96 1.35 3.36 4.77
CA CYS A 96 0.09 2.85 4.25
C CYS A 96 0.31 1.56 3.47
N LEU A 97 -0.62 0.60 3.65
CA LEU A 97 -0.65 -0.65 2.91
C LEU A 97 -1.96 -0.80 2.17
N TYR A 98 -1.88 -1.15 0.89
CA TYR A 98 -3.01 -1.55 0.06
C TYR A 98 -2.90 -3.03 -0.27
N THR A 99 -3.76 -3.85 0.33
CA THR A 99 -3.79 -5.31 0.15
C THR A 99 -5.16 -5.78 -0.31
N GLY A 100 -5.17 -6.90 -1.06
CA GLY A 100 -6.40 -7.63 -1.34
C GLY A 100 -6.84 -8.53 -0.19
N LEU A 101 -6.00 -8.74 0.83
CA LEU A 101 -6.35 -9.50 2.01
C LEU A 101 -7.29 -8.73 2.92
N GLU A 102 -8.02 -9.46 3.75
CA GLU A 102 -8.76 -8.93 4.89
C GLU A 102 -7.83 -8.73 6.09
N MET A 103 -8.20 -7.84 7.01
CA MET A 103 -7.34 -7.51 8.16
C MET A 103 -6.97 -8.73 9.01
N HIS A 104 -7.90 -9.69 9.18
CA HIS A 104 -7.66 -10.92 9.94
C HIS A 104 -6.72 -11.91 9.24
N GLU A 105 -6.46 -11.74 7.94
CA GLU A 105 -5.48 -12.53 7.17
C GLU A 105 -4.05 -11.96 7.31
N LEU A 106 -3.87 -10.78 7.92
CA LEU A 106 -2.58 -10.11 8.06
C LEU A 106 -1.87 -10.46 9.38
N ASP A 107 -0.53 -10.55 9.31
CA ASP A 107 0.31 -10.68 10.51
C ASP A 107 0.25 -9.38 11.33
N LEU A 108 0.01 -9.50 12.64
CA LEU A 108 -0.09 -8.38 13.56
C LEU A 108 1.15 -7.48 13.56
N ARG A 109 2.34 -8.02 13.25
CA ARG A 109 3.58 -7.24 13.13
C ARG A 109 3.54 -6.25 11.98
N ILE A 110 2.84 -6.57 10.89
CA ILE A 110 2.62 -5.59 9.81
C ILE A 110 1.64 -4.52 10.29
N ILE A 111 0.53 -4.93 10.88
CA ILE A 111 -0.51 -4.01 11.36
C ILE A 111 0.07 -3.00 12.35
N SER A 112 0.95 -3.40 13.27
CA SER A 112 1.58 -2.50 14.24
C SER A 112 2.47 -1.42 13.61
N GLU A 113 2.95 -1.65 12.39
CA GLU A 113 3.81 -0.70 11.67
C GLU A 113 3.03 0.17 10.69
N LEU A 114 1.69 0.09 10.64
CA LEU A 114 0.85 0.83 9.71
C LEU A 114 0.13 2.01 10.36
N THR A 115 0.02 3.12 9.63
CA THR A 115 -0.89 4.23 9.95
C THR A 115 -2.24 4.01 9.29
N TYR A 116 -2.24 3.68 8.00
CA TYR A 116 -3.44 3.44 7.21
C TYR A 116 -3.40 2.06 6.55
N LEU A 117 -4.56 1.43 6.43
CA LEU A 117 -4.69 0.12 5.80
C LEU A 117 -5.90 0.09 4.88
N LYS A 118 -5.67 -0.24 3.60
CA LYS A 118 -6.72 -0.65 2.67
C LYS A 118 -6.76 -2.18 2.57
N THR A 119 -7.93 -2.75 2.80
CA THR A 119 -8.22 -4.19 2.68
C THR A 119 -9.28 -4.47 1.61
N GLY A 120 -9.39 -5.74 1.22
CA GLY A 120 -10.45 -6.26 0.37
C GLY A 120 -10.00 -6.53 -1.08
N ARG A 121 -10.26 -7.77 -1.53
CA ARG A 121 -9.97 -8.22 -2.90
C ARG A 121 -10.69 -7.35 -3.92
N TRP A 122 -10.11 -7.20 -5.11
CA TRP A 122 -10.79 -6.51 -6.20
C TRP A 122 -11.96 -7.34 -6.72
N ILE A 123 -13.15 -6.75 -6.76
CA ILE A 123 -14.37 -7.31 -7.33
C ILE A 123 -14.94 -6.28 -8.29
N ALA A 124 -14.93 -6.58 -9.59
CA ALA A 124 -15.25 -5.62 -10.65
C ALA A 124 -16.67 -5.05 -10.51
N GLU A 125 -17.62 -5.88 -10.07
CA GLU A 125 -19.03 -5.54 -9.89
C GLU A 125 -19.25 -4.55 -8.73
N LEU A 126 -18.34 -4.51 -7.75
CA LEU A 126 -18.43 -3.64 -6.57
C LEU A 126 -17.59 -2.36 -6.71
N GLY A 127 -16.57 -2.37 -7.58
CA GLY A 127 -15.69 -1.23 -7.82
C GLY A 127 -14.71 -0.93 -6.68
N GLY A 128 -13.97 0.17 -6.84
CA GLY A 128 -12.94 0.62 -5.89
C GLY A 128 -13.50 1.49 -4.76
N LEU A 129 -12.61 2.13 -3.99
CA LEU A 129 -13.00 2.98 -2.84
C LEU A 129 -13.92 4.15 -3.20
N ASN A 130 -13.93 4.58 -4.46
CA ASN A 130 -14.83 5.61 -4.98
C ASN A 130 -16.26 5.10 -5.25
N SER A 131 -16.50 3.79 -5.14
CA SER A 131 -17.82 3.18 -5.28
C SER A 131 -18.48 3.03 -3.90
N PRO A 132 -19.74 3.48 -3.72
CA PRO A 132 -20.47 3.26 -2.46
C PRO A 132 -20.75 1.77 -2.19
N ASN A 133 -20.68 0.92 -3.21
CA ASN A 133 -20.95 -0.51 -3.11
C ASN A 133 -19.69 -1.36 -2.88
N THR A 134 -18.51 -0.74 -2.74
CA THR A 134 -17.24 -1.47 -2.65
C THR A 134 -17.18 -2.39 -1.43
N ASN A 135 -16.56 -3.55 -1.59
CA ASN A 135 -16.15 -4.41 -0.47
C ASN A 135 -14.87 -3.91 0.21
N GLN A 136 -14.14 -2.98 -0.40
CA GLN A 136 -12.85 -2.52 0.11
C GLN A 136 -13.03 -1.57 1.29
N ARG A 137 -12.07 -1.56 2.22
CA ARG A 137 -12.11 -0.72 3.43
C ARG A 137 -10.79 -0.01 3.59
N PHE A 138 -10.80 1.31 3.63
CA PHE A 138 -9.65 2.15 3.98
C PHE A 138 -9.79 2.63 5.42
N ILE A 139 -8.89 2.18 6.29
CA ILE A 139 -8.98 2.34 7.74
C ILE A 139 -7.78 3.13 8.25
N ASP A 140 -8.02 4.10 9.14
CA ASP A 140 -6.97 4.67 9.99
C ASP A 140 -6.80 3.80 11.23
N LEU A 141 -5.65 3.13 11.36
CA LEU A 141 -5.43 2.17 12.44
C LEU A 141 -5.24 2.83 13.81
N ARG A 142 -5.02 4.15 13.85
CA ARG A 142 -4.90 4.90 15.12
C ARG A 142 -6.26 5.13 15.76
N THR A 143 -7.28 5.36 14.95
CA THR A 143 -8.66 5.65 15.38
C THR A 143 -9.61 4.48 15.17
N GLN A 144 -9.21 3.49 14.36
CA GLN A 144 -10.04 2.39 13.86
C GLN A 144 -11.23 2.87 12.99
N GLU A 145 -11.15 4.11 12.49
CA GLU A 145 -12.20 4.69 11.66
C GLU A 145 -12.11 4.21 10.21
N ASN A 146 -13.26 3.88 9.62
CA ASN A 146 -13.39 3.65 8.20
C ASN A 146 -13.54 4.99 7.45
N LEU A 147 -12.53 5.29 6.63
CA LEU A 147 -12.38 6.55 5.91
C LEU A 147 -12.82 6.46 4.44
N ASN A 148 -13.58 5.42 4.04
CA ASN A 148 -14.08 5.27 2.66
C ASN A 148 -14.81 6.51 2.14
N HIS A 149 -15.49 7.25 3.01
CA HIS A 149 -16.22 8.47 2.66
C HIS A 149 -15.33 9.55 2.02
N LEU A 150 -14.01 9.53 2.26
CA LEU A 150 -13.06 10.47 1.66
C LEU A 150 -12.77 10.21 0.17
N PHE A 151 -13.15 9.03 -0.36
CA PHE A 151 -12.93 8.66 -1.76
C PHE A 151 -14.16 8.86 -2.64
N ILE A 152 -15.32 9.06 -2.02
CA ILE A 152 -16.58 9.30 -2.71
C ILE A 152 -16.69 10.81 -2.93
N ARG A 153 -16.79 11.23 -4.20
CA ARG A 153 -17.06 12.63 -4.51
C ARG A 153 -18.51 12.93 -4.11
N ALA A 154 -18.72 14.04 -3.41
CA ALA A 154 -20.06 14.60 -3.31
C ALA A 154 -20.45 15.15 -4.70
N ASP A 155 -21.65 14.78 -5.16
CA ASP A 155 -22.27 15.37 -6.35
C ASP A 155 -22.61 16.85 -6.15
#